data_AF-A0A2M7H984-F1
#
_entry.id   AF-A0A2M7H984-F1
#
_cell.length_a   1.000
_cell.length_b   1.000
_cell.length_c   1.000
_cell.angle_alpha   90.00
_cell.angle_beta   90.00
_cell.angle_gamma   90.00
#
_symmetry.space_group_name_H-M   'P 1'
#
loop_
_entity.id
_entity.type
_entity.pdbx_description
1 polymer ?
#
loop_
_entity_poly.entity_id
_entity_poly.type
_entity_poly.pdbx_seq_one_letter_code
_entity_poly.pdbx_strand_id
1 'polypeptide(L)' 'MLVTIFVLFSIPIGLFCAWFGWHAWKAKRQHLAIGMGLMTLMSFTTAFLFIGWVWLVASR' A
#
# COMPACT_ATOMS: atom_id res chain seq x y z
N MET A 1 -13.01 10.01 -10.74
CA MET A 1 -11.61 10.19 -11.21
C MET A 1 -10.59 10.16 -10.07
N LEU A 2 -10.72 10.97 -9.01
CA LEU A 2 -9.77 10.98 -7.87
C LEU A 2 -9.55 9.60 -7.22
N VAL A 3 -10.64 8.86 -6.94
CA VAL A 3 -10.56 7.53 -6.31
C VAL A 3 -9.83 6.51 -7.18
N THR A 4 -10.11 6.51 -8.49
CA THR A 4 -9.47 5.62 -9.46
C THR A 4 -7.97 5.87 -9.54
N ILE A 5 -7.57 7.14 -9.56
CA ILE A 5 -6.16 7.58 -9.53
C ILE A 5 -5.51 7.16 -8.20
N PHE A 6 -6.21 7.31 -7.08
CA PHE A 6 -5.73 6.91 -5.75
C PHE A 6 -5.44 5.41 -5.68
N VAL A 7 -6.32 4.56 -6.20
CA VAL A 7 -6.12 3.11 -6.25
C VAL A 7 -4.98 2.74 -7.20
N LEU A 8 -4.92 3.36 -8.38
CA LEU A 8 -3.87 3.14 -9.38
C LEU A 8 -2.47 3.47 -8.85
N PHE A 9 -2.34 4.50 -8.01
CA PHE A 9 -1.06 4.88 -7.40
C PHE A 9 -0.79 4.16 -6.07
N SER A 10 -1.80 3.78 -5.30
CA SER A 10 -1.60 3.10 -4.01
C SER A 10 -0.93 1.73 -4.15
N ILE A 11 -1.27 0.97 -5.20
CA ILE A 11 -0.68 -0.35 -5.50
C ILE A 11 0.83 -0.25 -5.80
N PRO A 12 1.30 0.57 -6.77
CA PRO A 12 2.73 0.71 -7.06
C PRO A 12 3.49 1.38 -5.91
N ILE A 13 2.88 2.31 -5.17
CA ILE A 13 3.51 2.90 -3.97
C ILE A 13 3.71 1.84 -2.88
N GLY A 14 2.71 0.97 -2.66
CA GLY A 14 2.82 -0.16 -1.72
C GLY A 14 3.93 -1.13 -2.12
N LEU A 15 3.99 -1.52 -3.40
CA LEU A 15 5.06 -2.39 -3.92
C LEU A 15 6.45 -1.74 -3.79
N PHE A 16 6.56 -0.44 -4.05
CA PHE A 16 7.81 0.30 -3.91
C PHE A 16 8.27 0.36 -2.44
N CYS A 17 7.36 0.62 -1.51
CA CYS A 17 7.65 0.61 -0.07
C CYS A 17 8.02 -0.79 0.44
N ALA A 18 7.39 -1.87 -0.06
CA ALA A 18 7.80 -3.25 0.26
C ALA A 18 9.23 -3.54 -0.23
N TRP A 19 9.52 -3.19 -1.48
CA TRP A 19 10.83 -3.42 -2.09
C TRP A 19 11.94 -2.63 -1.39
N PHE A 20 11.68 -1.37 -1.05
CA PHE A 20 12.60 -0.52 -0.31
C PHE A 20 12.76 -0.99 1.13
N GLY A 21 11.67 -1.40 1.80
CA GLY A 21 11.71 -1.98 3.14
C GLY A 21 12.58 -3.24 3.21
N TRP A 22 12.49 -4.11 2.21
CA TRP A 22 13.34 -5.29 2.07
C TRP A 22 14.83 -4.92 1.91
N HIS A 23 15.14 -3.92 1.08
CA HIS A 23 16.50 -3.40 0.95
C HIS A 23 17.03 -2.74 2.22
N ALA A 24 16.19 -1.99 2.93
CA ALA A 24 16.54 -1.34 4.21
C ALA A 24 16.82 -2.37 5.32
N TRP A 25 16.09 -3.49 5.33
CA TRP A 25 16.37 -4.62 6.22
C TRP A 25 17.73 -5.22 5.91
N LYS A 26 18.02 -5.52 4.63
CA LYS A 26 19.35 -6.01 4.22
C LYS A 26 20.50 -5.08 4.64
N ALA A 27 20.27 -3.76 4.64
CA ALA A 27 21.23 -2.75 5.07
C ALA A 27 21.35 -2.58 6.60
N LYS A 28 20.75 -3.47 7.41
CA LYS A 28 20.64 -3.38 8.89
C LYS A 28 19.99 -2.09 9.40
N ARG A 29 19.28 -1.33 8.55
CA ARG A 29 18.52 -0.14 8.94
C ARG A 29 17.09 -0.50 9.31
N GLN A 30 16.96 -1.26 10.39
CA GLN A 30 15.68 -1.85 10.84
C GLN A 30 14.60 -0.80 11.12
N HIS A 31 14.96 0.39 11.64
CA HIS A 31 13.98 1.45 11.90
C HIS A 31 13.28 1.94 10.62
N LEU A 32 14.02 2.05 9.50
CA LEU A 32 13.47 2.45 8.21
C LEU A 32 12.64 1.33 7.60
N ALA A 33 13.08 0.08 7.75
CA ALA A 33 12.35 -1.09 7.27
C ALA A 33 10.98 -1.23 7.94
N ILE A 34 10.90 -1.01 9.26
CA ILE A 34 9.63 -1.05 10.02
C ILE A 34 8.71 0.09 9.59
N GLY A 35 9.23 1.32 9.48
CA GLY A 35 8.43 2.47 9.04
C GLY A 35 7.86 2.29 7.64
N MET A 36 8.67 1.77 6.71
CA MET A 36 8.21 1.49 5.35
C MET A 36 7.28 0.29 5.27
N GLY A 37 7.51 -0.75 6.07
CA GLY A 37 6.59 -1.88 6.20
C GLY A 37 5.20 -1.43 6.66
N LEU A 38 5.12 -0.56 7.68
CA LEU A 38 3.88 0.04 8.16
C LEU A 38 3.17 0.87 7.08
N MET A 39 3.90 1.71 6.34
CA MET A 39 3.34 2.49 5.24
C MET A 39 2.80 1.61 4.11
N THR A 40 3.48 0.50 3.83
CA THR A 40 3.03 -0.48 2.86
C THR A 40 1.72 -1.11 3.30
N LEU A 41 1.64 -1.52 4.57
CA LEU A 41 0.45 -2.13 5.16
C LEU A 41 -0.74 -1.15 5.09
N MET A 42 -0.55 0.11 5.48
CA MET A 42 -1.56 1.17 5.38
C MET A 42 -2.04 1.39 3.93
N SER A 43 -1.12 1.38 2.95
CA SER A 43 -1.46 1.56 1.53
C SER A 43 -2.27 0.38 0.98
N PHE A 44 -1.91 -0.85 1.35
CA PHE A 44 -2.68 -2.04 0.97
C PHE A 44 -4.03 -2.12 1.67
N THR A 45 -4.11 -1.77 2.96
CA THR A 45 -5.38 -1.74 3.72
C THR A 45 -6.36 -0.74 3.11
N THR A 46 -5.90 0.45 2.76
CA THR A 46 -6.74 1.46 2.11
C THR A 46 -7.19 1.02 0.72
N ALA A 47 -6.30 0.43 -0.08
CA ALA A 47 -6.68 -0.15 -1.38
C ALA A 47 -7.74 -1.26 -1.24
N PHE A 48 -7.59 -2.16 -0.26
CA PHE A 48 -8.51 -3.27 -0.02
C PHE A 48 -9.89 -2.80 0.45
N LEU A 49 -9.94 -1.85 1.38
CA LEU A 49 -11.19 -1.21 1.82
C LEU A 49 -11.93 -0.54 0.66
N PHE A 50 -11.19 0.14 -0.23
CA PHE A 50 -11.78 0.76 -1.40
C PHE A 50 -12.30 -0.27 -2.41
N ILE A 51 -11.56 -1.34 -2.69
CA ILE A 51 -12.03 -2.43 -3.56
C ILE A 51 -13.30 -3.06 -2.97
N GLY A 52 -13.31 -3.34 -1.66
CA GLY A 52 -14.47 -3.87 -0.96
C GLY A 52 -15.69 -2.94 -1.05
N TRP A 53 -15.49 -1.63 -0.89
CA TRP A 53 -16.56 -0.64 -1.03
C TRP A 53 -17.11 -0.58 -2.46
N VAL A 54 -16.25 -0.54 -3.48
CA VAL A 54 -16.68 -0.54 -4.90
C VAL A 54 -17.48 -1.80 -5.21
N TRP A 55 -17.02 -2.95 -4.74
CA TRP A 55 -17.73 -4.22 -4.93
C TRP A 55 -19.12 -4.19 -4.30
N LEU A 56 -19.24 -3.66 -3.08
CA LEU A 56 -20.51 -3.57 -2.33
C LEU A 56 -21.50 -2.58 -2.96
N VAL A 57 -20.99 -1.49 -3.55
CA VAL A 57 -21.80 -0.53 -4.33
C VAL A 57 -22.23 -1.13 -5.68
N ALA A 58 -21.36 -1.88 -6.36
CA ALA A 58 -21.65 -2.47 -7.66
C ALA A 58 -22.55 -3.72 -7.59
N SER A 59 -22.63 -4.36 -6.43
CA SER A 59 -23.52 -5.51 -6.17
C SER A 59 -24.88 -5.12 -5.61
N ARG A 60 -25.17 -3.81 -5.54
CA ARG A 60 -26.51 -3.24 -5.31
C ARG A 60 -27.18 -2.89 -6.63
#